data_AF-A0A2D6E3T4-F1
#
_entry.id   AF-A0A2D6E3T4-F1
#
_cell.length_a   1.000
_cell.length_b   1.000
_cell.length_c   1.000
_cell.angle_alpha   90.00
_cell.angle_beta   90.00
_cell.angle_gamma   90.00
#
_symmetry.space_group_name_H-M   'P 1'
#
loop_
_entity.id
_entity.type
_entity.pdbx_description
1 polymer ?
#
loop_
_entity_poly.entity_id
_entity_poly.type
_entity_poly.pdbx_seq_one_letter_code
_entity_poly.pdbx_strand_id
1 'polypeptide(L)'
;MKIFTVKGCNWRTRVQVDDSIMERYIDMACEASTQGIEFYLNGPEEMIIAEDEKPAALGPFMTSCEVGEEDDDDKTIILLTEHVLRNAGKHGLADEVSAQVQEYYKTLEDES
;
A
#
# COMPACT_ATOMS: atom_id res chain seq x y z
N MET A 1 11.22 -17.61 1.14
CA MET A 1 9.94 -16.90 0.88
C MET A 1 9.45 -16.30 2.18
N LYS A 2 9.09 -15.02 2.16
CA LYS A 2 8.38 -14.32 3.23
C LYS A 2 6.98 -13.94 2.76
N ILE A 3 6.03 -13.83 3.69
CA ILE A 3 4.66 -13.40 3.38
C ILE A 3 4.43 -12.08 4.07
N PHE A 4 4.03 -11.07 3.30
CA PHE A 4 3.71 -9.75 3.78
C PHE A 4 2.20 -9.53 3.78
N THR A 5 1.68 -8.94 4.86
CA THR A 5 0.36 -8.31 4.88
C THR A 5 0.52 -6.87 4.37
N VAL A 6 -0.12 -6.57 3.24
CA VAL A 6 -0.16 -5.23 2.66
C VAL A 6 -1.54 -4.64 2.91
N LYS A 7 -1.61 -3.44 3.49
CA LYS A 7 -2.86 -2.73 3.76
C LYS A 7 -2.90 -1.41 3.00
N GLY A 8 -4.04 -1.15 2.36
CA GLY A 8 -4.42 0.17 1.86
C GLY A 8 -5.64 0.69 2.60
N CYS A 9 -6.30 1.71 2.04
CA CYS A 9 -7.46 2.30 2.70
C CYS A 9 -8.69 1.38 2.62
N ASN A 10 -9.05 0.75 3.74
CA ASN A 10 -10.15 -0.22 3.90
C ASN A 10 -9.98 -1.54 3.15
N TRP A 11 -8.75 -1.92 2.80
CA TRP A 11 -8.47 -3.23 2.21
C TRP A 11 -7.10 -3.75 2.62
N ARG A 12 -6.95 -5.07 2.56
CA ARG A 12 -5.66 -5.74 2.68
C ARG A 12 -5.51 -6.88 1.69
N THR A 13 -4.27 -7.28 1.46
CA THR A 13 -3.92 -8.49 0.73
C THR A 13 -2.67 -9.13 1.34
N ARG A 14 -2.34 -10.34 0.89
CA ARG A 14 -1.11 -11.04 1.26
C ARG A 14 -0.26 -11.29 0.04
N VAL A 15 1.01 -10.93 0.14
CA VAL A 15 1.96 -11.07 -0.97
C VAL A 15 3.13 -11.93 -0.53
N GLN A 16 3.52 -12.87 -1.38
CA GLN A 16 4.73 -13.67 -1.17
C GLN A 16 5.91 -12.99 -1.86
N VAL A 17 6.97 -12.72 -1.09
CA VAL A 17 8.21 -12.15 -1.59
C VAL A 17 9.33 -13.18 -1.44
N ASP A 18 10.14 -13.30 -2.48
CA ASP A 18 11.33 -14.14 -2.46
C ASP A 18 12.46 -13.39 -1.73
N ASP A 19 12.80 -13.88 -0.54
CA ASP A 19 13.85 -13.33 0.32
C ASP A 19 15.26 -13.78 -0.09
N SER A 20 15.40 -14.64 -1.10
CA SER A 20 16.70 -15.00 -1.66
C SER A 20 17.25 -13.96 -2.64
N ILE A 21 16.39 -13.08 -3.16
CA ILE A 21 16.74 -12.03 -4.14
C ILE A 21 16.80 -10.62 -3.54
N MET A 22 16.24 -10.42 -2.35
CA MET A 22 16.17 -9.11 -1.68
C MET A 22 16.67 -9.22 -0.24
N GLU A 23 17.82 -8.58 0.03
CA GLU A 23 18.45 -8.65 1.35
C GLU A 23 17.83 -7.69 2.38
N ARG A 24 17.34 -6.52 1.92
CA ARG A 24 16.82 -5.49 2.83
C ARG A 24 15.32 -5.66 3.03
N TYR A 25 14.90 -5.65 4.30
CA TYR A 25 13.49 -5.74 4.68
C TYR A 25 12.62 -4.67 4.02
N ILE A 26 13.11 -3.42 3.95
CA ILE A 26 12.37 -2.33 3.30
C ILE A 26 12.18 -2.56 1.80
N ASP A 27 13.15 -3.17 1.10
CA ASP A 27 13.01 -3.47 -0.32
C ASP A 27 11.96 -4.56 -0.53
N MET A 28 11.96 -5.60 0.33
CA MET A 28 10.90 -6.62 0.32
C MET A 28 9.51 -6.04 0.62
N ALA A 29 9.42 -5.11 1.59
CA ALA A 29 8.16 -4.44 1.91
C ALA A 29 7.65 -3.59 0.73
N CYS A 30 8.55 -2.87 0.05
CA CYS A 30 8.24 -2.10 -1.17
C CYS A 30 7.78 -3.00 -2.32
N GLU A 31 8.46 -4.13 -2.54
CA GLU A 31 8.07 -5.12 -3.54
C GLU A 31 6.70 -5.71 -3.22
N ALA A 32 6.47 -6.10 -1.97
CA ALA A 32 5.19 -6.59 -1.50
C ALA A 32 4.08 -5.56 -1.76
N SER A 33 4.30 -4.29 -1.42
CA SER A 33 3.31 -3.23 -1.68
C SER A 33 3.09 -2.98 -3.17
N THR A 34 4.12 -3.11 -4.00
CA THR A 34 4.01 -2.95 -5.46
C THR A 34 3.17 -4.06 -6.06
N GLN A 35 3.42 -5.32 -5.72
CA GLN A 35 2.56 -6.44 -6.16
C GLN A 35 1.15 -6.32 -5.55
N GLY A 36 1.05 -5.88 -4.30
CA GLY A 36 -0.22 -5.69 -3.61
C GLY A 36 -1.12 -4.66 -4.29
N ILE A 37 -0.55 -3.54 -4.77
CA ILE A 37 -1.32 -2.55 -5.53
C ILE A 37 -1.73 -3.08 -6.90
N GLU A 38 -0.91 -3.93 -7.53
CA GLU A 38 -1.27 -4.57 -8.79
C GLU A 38 -2.44 -5.55 -8.62
N PHE A 39 -2.47 -6.31 -7.52
CA PHE A 39 -3.61 -7.16 -7.16
C PHE A 39 -4.86 -6.35 -6.87
N TYR A 40 -4.73 -5.22 -6.16
CA TYR A 40 -5.88 -4.35 -5.91
C TYR A 40 -6.48 -3.78 -7.21
N LEU A 41 -5.63 -3.38 -8.16
CA LEU A 41 -6.07 -2.73 -9.40
C LEU A 41 -6.54 -3.72 -10.47
N ASN A 42 -5.90 -4.89 -10.57
CA ASN A 42 -6.08 -5.80 -11.72
C ASN A 42 -6.25 -7.26 -11.31
N GLY A 43 -6.11 -7.59 -10.03
CA GLY A 43 -6.22 -8.95 -9.52
C GLY A 43 -7.67 -9.42 -9.40
N PRO A 44 -7.88 -10.73 -9.19
CA PRO A 44 -9.20 -11.25 -8.84
C PRO A 44 -9.64 -10.70 -7.48
N GLU A 45 -10.94 -10.41 -7.33
CA GLU A 45 -11.52 -9.81 -6.11
C GLU A 45 -11.19 -10.63 -4.84
N GLU A 46 -11.05 -11.95 -4.97
CA GLU A 46 -10.72 -12.90 -3.91
C GLU A 46 -9.38 -12.63 -3.22
N MET A 47 -8.46 -11.91 -3.89
CA MET A 47 -7.16 -11.55 -3.32
C MET A 47 -7.24 -10.34 -2.38
N ILE A 48 -8.35 -9.60 -2.41
CA ILE A 48 -8.54 -8.38 -1.63
C ILE A 48 -9.55 -8.65 -0.52
N ILE A 49 -9.12 -8.44 0.71
CA ILE A 49 -9.97 -8.57 1.90
C ILE A 49 -10.36 -7.17 2.33
N ALA A 50 -11.65 -6.86 2.34
CA ALA A 50 -12.17 -5.62 2.92
C ALA A 50 -11.95 -5.62 4.45
N GLU A 51 -11.47 -4.49 4.98
CA GLU A 51 -11.18 -4.34 6.43
C GLU A 51 -12.34 -3.68 7.20
N ASP A 52 -13.25 -2.99 6.50
CA ASP A 52 -14.37 -2.25 7.08
C ASP A 52 -15.59 -2.32 6.13
N GLU A 53 -16.75 -1.83 6.57
CA GLU A 53 -17.94 -1.66 5.73
C GLU A 53 -17.75 -0.54 4.66
N LYS A 54 -16.67 0.23 4.78
CA LYS A 54 -16.31 1.29 3.85
C LYS A 54 -15.70 0.71 2.57
N PRO A 55 -15.93 1.37 1.41
CA PRO A 55 -15.35 0.94 0.17
C PRO A 55 -13.81 1.01 0.22
N ALA A 56 -13.17 0.01 -0.39
CA ALA A 56 -11.73 -0.03 -0.58
C ALA A 56 -11.28 1.15 -1.47
N ALA A 57 -10.24 1.86 -1.04
CA ALA A 57 -9.68 3.00 -1.74
C ALA A 57 -8.14 2.96 -1.74
N LEU A 58 -7.52 3.75 -2.63
CA LEU A 58 -6.06 3.88 -2.69
C LEU A 58 -5.51 4.58 -1.44
N GLY A 59 -6.12 5.69 -1.04
CA GLY A 59 -5.66 6.53 0.07
C GLY A 59 -4.25 7.09 -0.14
N PRO A 60 -3.78 7.96 0.78
CA PRO A 60 -2.43 8.56 0.71
C PRO A 60 -1.29 7.59 1.09
N PHE A 61 -1.61 6.60 1.94
CA PHE A 61 -0.61 5.71 2.52
C PHE A 61 -1.02 4.25 2.35
N MET A 62 0.00 3.40 2.27
CA MET A 62 -0.09 1.96 2.41
C MET A 62 0.81 1.52 3.56
N THR A 63 0.50 0.38 4.17
CA THR A 63 1.40 -0.28 5.11
C THR A 63 1.75 -1.69 4.66
N SER A 64 2.94 -2.15 5.05
CA SER A 64 3.46 -3.47 4.71
C SER A 64 4.29 -4.01 5.88
N CYS A 65 3.97 -5.22 6.31
CA CYS A 65 4.68 -5.93 7.38
C CYS A 65 4.65 -7.44 7.10
N GLU A 66 5.57 -8.21 7.69
CA GLU A 66 5.51 -9.68 7.66
C GLU A 66 4.25 -10.18 8.40
N VAL A 67 3.60 -11.23 7.89
CA VAL A 67 2.41 -11.81 8.53
C VAL A 67 2.74 -12.24 9.96
N GLY A 68 1.94 -11.78 10.93
CA GLY A 68 2.14 -12.02 12.36
C GLY A 68 2.80 -10.84 13.09
N GLU A 69 3.30 -9.84 12.35
CA GLU A 69 3.94 -8.64 12.88
C GLU A 69 3.06 -7.38 12.72
N GLU A 70 1.74 -7.55 12.45
CA GLU A 70 0.83 -6.42 12.17
C GLU A 70 0.66 -5.45 13.35
N ASP A 71 0.93 -5.90 14.57
CA ASP A 71 0.84 -5.10 15.81
C ASP A 71 2.20 -4.56 16.27
N ASP A 72 3.28 -4.80 15.49
CA ASP A 72 4.63 -4.30 15.78
C ASP A 72 4.95 -3.08 14.90
N ASP A 73 4.95 -1.90 15.53
CA ASP A 73 5.26 -0.62 14.88
C ASP A 73 6.69 -0.57 14.32
N ASP A 74 7.65 -1.29 14.91
CA ASP A 74 9.04 -1.34 14.44
C ASP A 74 9.19 -2.23 13.18
N LYS A 75 8.18 -3.07 12.89
CA LYS A 75 8.13 -3.97 11.73
C LYS A 75 7.23 -3.48 10.60
N THR A 76 6.41 -2.47 10.89
CA THR A 76 5.46 -1.91 9.93
C THR A 76 6.11 -0.81 9.10
N ILE A 77 6.19 -1.03 7.79
CA ILE A 77 6.67 -0.02 6.85
C ILE A 77 5.48 0.76 6.31
N ILE A 78 5.51 2.08 6.46
CA ILE A 78 4.55 3.00 5.86
C ILE A 78 5.14 3.52 4.54
N LEU A 79 4.35 3.45 3.47
CA LEU A 79 4.74 3.89 2.14
C LEU A 79 3.71 4.88 1.61
N LEU A 80 4.19 5.86 0.83
CA LEU A 80 3.31 6.75 0.07
C LEU A 80 2.71 5.96 -1.10
N THR A 81 1.38 5.93 -1.19
CA THR A 81 0.66 5.23 -2.27
C THR A 81 1.10 5.74 -3.64
N GLU A 82 1.41 7.04 -3.76
CA GLU A 82 1.95 7.63 -4.99
C GLU A 82 3.21 6.88 -5.48
N HIS A 83 4.18 6.66 -4.60
CA HIS A 83 5.44 6.03 -5.00
C HIS A 83 5.27 4.55 -5.32
N VAL A 84 4.40 3.85 -4.58
CA VAL A 84 4.06 2.46 -4.89
C VAL A 84 3.39 2.36 -6.26
N LEU A 85 2.47 3.27 -6.58
CA LEU A 85 1.83 3.34 -7.91
C LEU A 85 2.85 3.63 -9.02
N ARG A 86 3.82 4.52 -8.80
CA ARG A 86 4.91 4.77 -9.76
C ARG A 86 5.78 3.53 -9.98
N ASN A 87 6.09 2.78 -8.92
CA ASN A 87 6.83 1.51 -9.04
C ASN A 87 6.06 0.49 -9.88
N ALA A 88 4.73 0.44 -9.74
CA ALA A 88 3.83 -0.38 -10.56
C ALA A 88 3.59 0.19 -11.97
N GLY A 89 4.28 1.25 -12.38
CA GLY A 89 4.12 1.92 -13.68
C GLY A 89 2.79 2.68 -13.86
N LYS A 90 2.03 2.89 -12.79
CA LYS A 90 0.71 3.57 -12.80
C LYS A 90 0.85 5.08 -12.58
N HIS A 91 1.65 5.75 -13.41
CA HIS A 91 1.98 7.17 -13.23
C HIS A 91 0.76 8.10 -13.20
N GLY A 92 -0.24 7.90 -14.06
CA GLY A 92 -1.44 8.74 -14.07
C GLY A 92 -2.23 8.65 -12.76
N LEU A 93 -2.43 7.44 -12.24
CA LEU A 93 -3.07 7.25 -10.93
C LEU A 93 -2.22 7.83 -9.80
N ALA A 94 -0.90 7.75 -9.89
CA ALA A 94 0.00 8.34 -8.91
C ALA A 94 -0.18 9.87 -8.85
N ASP A 95 -0.25 10.53 -10.01
CA ASP A 95 -0.47 11.97 -10.11
C ASP A 95 -1.85 12.38 -9.55
N GLU A 96 -2.90 11.59 -9.84
CA GLU A 96 -4.25 11.80 -9.30
C GLU A 96 -4.29 11.71 -7.77
N VAL A 97 -3.68 10.67 -7.19
CA VAL A 97 -3.60 10.50 -5.73
C VAL A 97 -2.83 11.67 -5.10
N SER A 98 -1.69 12.05 -5.68
CA SER A 98 -0.88 13.17 -5.19
C SER A 98 -1.68 14.49 -5.18
N ALA A 99 -2.41 14.77 -6.25
CA ALA A 99 -3.26 15.96 -6.35
C ALA A 99 -4.38 15.97 -5.30
N GLN A 100 -5.08 14.85 -5.10
CA GLN A 100 -6.13 14.73 -4.08
C GLN A 100 -5.60 15.00 -2.67
N VAL A 101 -4.41 14.48 -2.35
CA VAL A 101 -3.78 14.69 -1.05
C VAL A 101 -3.42 16.16 -0.83
N GLN A 102 -2.84 16.81 -1.85
CA GLN A 102 -2.50 18.24 -1.78
C GLN A 102 -3.75 19.12 -1.63
N GLU A 103 -4.81 18.83 -2.37
CA GLU A 103 -6.08 19.54 -2.26
C GLU A 103 -6.68 19.40 -0.86
N TYR A 104 -6.69 18.20 -0.30
CA TYR A 104 -7.16 17.94 1.06
C TYR A 104 -6.40 18.77 2.11
N TYR A 105 -5.06 18.78 2.07
CA TYR A 105 -4.29 19.57 3.02
C TYR A 105 -4.50 21.08 2.86
N LYS A 106 -4.66 21.56 1.63
CA LYS A 106 -4.99 22.97 1.40
C LYS A 106 -6.32 23.36 2.03
N THR A 107 -7.34 22.49 1.92
CA THR A 107 -8.65 22.76 2.54
C THR A 107 -8.57 22.83 4.07
N LEU A 108 -7.73 21.99 4.69
CA LEU A 108 -7.53 22.02 6.14
C LEU A 108 -6.82 23.29 6.62
N GLU A 109 -5.86 23.81 5.84
CA GLU A 109 -5.18 25.07 6.14
C GLU A 109 -6.12 26.27 6.01
N ASP A 110 -6.98 26.28 4.98
CA ASP A 110 -7.96 27.35 4.75
C ASP A 110 -9.07 27.37 5.84
N GLU A 111 -9.30 26.26 6.55
CA GLU A 111 -10.25 26.11 7.66
C GLU A 111 -9.64 26.38 9.05
N SER A 112 -8.33 26.57 9.16
CA SER A 112 -7.59 26.78 10.42
C SER A 112 -7.30 28.25 10.76
#